data_AF-A0A4R8W1B7-F1
#
_entry.id   AF-A0A4R8W1B7-F1
#
_cell.length_a   1.000
_cell.length_b   1.000
_cell.length_c   1.000
_cell.angle_alpha   90.00
_cell.angle_beta   90.00
_cell.angle_gamma   90.00
#
_symmetry.space_group_name_H-M   'P 1'
#
loop_
_entity.id
_entity.type
_entity.pdbx_description
1 polymer ?
#
loop_
_entity_poly.entity_id
_entity_poly.type
_entity_poly.pdbx_seq_one_letter_code
_entity_poly.pdbx_strand_id
1 'polypeptide(L)'
;MRRIIVFTLLFALVVIAAIGVGGLLGRLLDPGNELASSDITGLARSLAFTLIAGPFAAVLWWLLWRRMGPDERSSLAWGLYLAAMSTVALVTASAALLTCAAALVRADWQPRTLATGVVWAGVWVWHRWMSRHDRKSPRRLVTVAPLLGAVFGLLVGAGGLVTALGSLADAAIDGFAPGFVVGEPWWRLTLQAIIWCAGGVAVWCWHWFAGRASALRGGLADVALVSVGVAGASILSLGGAGTALFTLLKLAFDRSAPVAQILDPLGTALAAALVGALVWQYHRGLAMARSDRTRLAAGVVTSGVGLVAAASGLGVIVNSILAAGTATLAGSDTRSLLLGGISALVVGGPVWWVAWKPAKPVDPGQVGATGRRVYLVLIFGLSAVVAIVTLLVIGYRIFEFALSEATGQSLVDRVRAPLGLLVATGLAAGYHFAVWRRDRSAITAAPGRDRTVARVILVTGADPEPLVRAVDDATGAAVTVWRRSAGTERVGAEAVGAEPVSAEPVGAEAGPTAQQMADALRGVTGKRVLVVTGPGSRIDVIPLRD
;
A
#
# COMPACT_ATOMS: atom_id res chain seq x y z
N MET A 1 -4.77 -29.46 -3.37
CA MET A 1 -3.53 -30.15 -2.94
C MET A 1 -2.66 -30.61 -4.11
N ARG A 2 -3.04 -31.65 -4.89
CA ARG A 2 -2.18 -32.23 -5.96
C ARG A 2 -1.57 -31.21 -6.93
N ARG A 3 -2.36 -30.26 -7.43
CA ARG A 3 -1.89 -29.22 -8.39
C ARG A 3 -0.87 -28.26 -7.78
N ILE A 4 -1.05 -27.88 -6.51
CA ILE A 4 -0.11 -27.00 -5.79
C ILE A 4 1.25 -27.69 -5.67
N ILE A 5 1.27 -28.97 -5.25
CA ILE A 5 2.50 -29.76 -5.12
C ILE A 5 3.27 -29.79 -6.44
N VAL A 6 2.58 -30.03 -7.55
CA VAL A 6 3.22 -30.12 -8.88
C VAL A 6 3.82 -28.78 -9.33
N PHE A 7 3.11 -27.66 -9.13
CA PHE A 7 3.65 -26.34 -9.47
C PHE A 7 4.78 -25.89 -8.51
N THR A 8 4.71 -26.26 -7.23
CA THR A 8 5.81 -26.04 -6.28
C THR A 8 7.05 -26.86 -6.66
N LEU A 9 6.86 -28.11 -7.08
CA LEU A 9 7.94 -28.95 -7.58
C LEU A 9 8.57 -28.34 -8.85
N LEU A 10 7.75 -27.87 -9.78
CA LEU A 10 8.24 -27.20 -10.98
C LEU A 10 9.01 -25.92 -10.62
N PHE A 11 8.52 -25.12 -9.68
CA PHE A 11 9.22 -23.93 -9.19
C PHE A 11 10.60 -24.29 -8.64
N ALA A 12 10.68 -25.27 -7.73
CA ALA A 12 11.94 -25.72 -7.15
C ALA A 12 12.92 -26.22 -8.22
N LEU A 13 12.45 -27.04 -9.16
CA LEU A 13 13.28 -27.57 -10.25
C LEU A 13 13.83 -26.46 -11.15
N VAL A 14 13.02 -25.47 -11.52
CA VAL A 14 13.47 -24.31 -12.33
C VAL A 14 14.52 -23.48 -11.57
N VAL A 15 14.31 -23.22 -10.27
CA VAL A 15 15.27 -22.49 -9.45
C VAL A 15 16.60 -23.23 -9.36
N ILE A 16 16.57 -24.54 -9.05
CA ILE A 16 17.78 -25.37 -8.95
C ILE A 16 18.50 -25.40 -10.31
N ALA A 17 17.77 -25.62 -11.40
CA ALA A 17 18.34 -25.61 -12.75
C ALA A 17 18.97 -24.26 -13.10
N ALA A 18 18.31 -23.14 -12.80
CA ALA A 18 18.84 -21.80 -13.05
C ALA A 18 20.12 -21.52 -12.24
N ILE A 19 20.18 -21.96 -10.99
CA ILE A 19 21.40 -21.89 -10.17
C ILE A 19 22.53 -22.71 -10.80
N GLY A 20 22.24 -23.94 -11.23
CA GLY A 20 23.20 -24.82 -11.89
C GLY A 20 23.78 -24.20 -13.17
N VAL A 21 22.90 -23.76 -14.07
CA VAL A 21 23.29 -23.15 -15.35
C VAL A 21 24.05 -21.84 -15.12
N GLY A 22 23.63 -21.03 -14.15
CA GLY A 22 24.35 -19.81 -13.75
C GLY A 22 25.77 -20.11 -13.25
N GLY A 23 25.93 -21.18 -12.46
CA GLY A 23 27.24 -21.64 -11.99
C GLY A 23 28.16 -22.15 -13.11
N LEU A 24 27.62 -22.87 -14.10
CA LEU A 24 28.39 -23.35 -15.26
C LEU A 24 28.79 -22.20 -16.19
N LEU A 25 27.84 -21.33 -16.53
CA LEU A 25 28.09 -20.15 -17.37
C LEU A 25 29.08 -19.20 -16.68
N GLY A 26 28.99 -19.03 -15.36
CA GLY A 26 29.91 -18.20 -14.60
C GLY A 26 31.35 -18.68 -14.67
N ARG A 27 31.58 -19.99 -14.70
CA ARG A 27 32.93 -20.58 -14.89
C ARG A 27 33.41 -20.47 -16.32
N LEU A 28 32.52 -20.63 -17.30
CA LEU A 28 32.85 -20.43 -18.71
C LEU A 28 33.33 -18.99 -18.99
N LEU A 29 32.75 -18.01 -18.31
CA LEU A 29 33.12 -16.59 -18.42
C LEU A 29 34.35 -16.19 -17.57
N ASP A 30 34.87 -17.10 -16.74
CA ASP A 30 36.04 -16.88 -15.87
C ASP A 30 37.17 -17.91 -16.13
N PRO A 31 37.67 -18.04 -17.38
CA PRO A 31 38.59 -19.11 -17.76
C PRO A 31 39.97 -19.01 -17.10
N GLY A 32 40.33 -17.85 -16.56
CA GLY A 32 41.66 -17.58 -15.99
C GLY A 32 41.85 -17.96 -14.52
N ASN A 33 40.77 -18.20 -13.77
CA ASN A 33 40.83 -18.35 -12.31
C ASN A 33 40.52 -19.77 -11.80
N GLU A 34 39.98 -20.66 -12.64
CA GLU A 34 39.45 -21.98 -12.22
C GLU A 34 39.67 -23.11 -13.25
N LEU A 35 40.82 -23.16 -13.93
CA LEU A 35 41.21 -24.39 -14.63
C LEU A 35 41.69 -25.45 -13.61
N ALA A 36 40.71 -26.16 -13.04
CA ALA A 36 40.73 -27.56 -12.62
C ALA A 36 41.22 -28.01 -11.22
N SER A 37 41.65 -27.17 -10.27
CA SER A 37 42.09 -27.69 -8.94
C SER A 37 41.40 -27.14 -7.67
N SER A 38 40.76 -25.97 -7.67
CA SER A 38 40.33 -25.32 -6.41
C SER A 38 38.84 -25.45 -6.03
N ASP A 39 37.89 -25.62 -6.98
CA ASP A 39 36.44 -25.67 -6.69
C ASP A 39 35.69 -26.85 -7.35
N ILE A 40 36.20 -28.08 -7.12
CA ILE A 40 35.56 -29.31 -7.60
C ILE A 40 34.14 -29.46 -7.04
N THR A 41 33.92 -29.09 -5.78
CA THR A 41 32.61 -29.15 -5.12
C THR A 41 31.58 -28.23 -5.78
N GLY A 42 31.96 -26.98 -6.09
CA GLY A 42 31.07 -26.04 -6.77
C GLY A 42 30.77 -26.45 -8.21
N LEU A 43 31.75 -27.01 -8.93
CA LEU A 43 31.53 -27.57 -10.27
C LEU A 43 30.58 -28.77 -10.22
N ALA A 44 30.82 -29.74 -9.34
CA ALA A 44 29.97 -30.91 -9.17
C ALA A 44 28.52 -30.54 -8.83
N ARG A 45 28.33 -29.55 -7.93
CA ARG A 45 27.01 -29.00 -7.61
C ARG A 45 26.35 -28.36 -8.84
N SER A 46 27.08 -27.56 -9.61
CA SER A 46 26.55 -26.86 -10.79
C SER A 46 26.15 -27.85 -11.90
N LEU A 47 26.95 -28.90 -12.11
CA LEU A 47 26.65 -30.01 -13.01
C LEU A 47 25.44 -30.81 -12.54
N ALA A 48 25.39 -31.21 -11.27
CA ALA A 48 24.26 -31.96 -10.71
C ALA A 48 22.95 -31.18 -10.86
N PHE A 49 22.96 -29.89 -10.51
CA PHE A 49 21.78 -29.03 -10.64
C PHE A 49 21.35 -28.84 -12.09
N THR A 50 22.29 -28.69 -13.02
CA THR A 50 21.97 -28.51 -14.44
C THR A 50 21.49 -29.81 -15.10
N LEU A 51 22.23 -30.90 -14.94
CA LEU A 51 22.02 -32.16 -15.64
C LEU A 51 20.91 -33.01 -15.03
N ILE A 52 20.58 -32.81 -13.75
CA ILE A 52 19.46 -33.48 -13.10
C ILE A 52 18.24 -32.57 -13.12
N ALA A 53 18.29 -31.43 -12.42
CA ALA A 53 17.10 -30.59 -12.26
C ALA A 53 16.64 -29.94 -13.57
N GLY A 54 17.55 -29.61 -14.50
CA GLY A 54 17.21 -29.02 -15.79
C GLY A 54 16.29 -29.91 -16.65
N PRO A 55 16.70 -31.15 -16.99
CA PRO A 55 15.85 -32.08 -17.72
C PRO A 55 14.53 -32.39 -16.99
N PHE A 56 14.55 -32.59 -15.67
CA PHE A 56 13.31 -32.80 -14.91
C PHE A 56 12.38 -31.58 -14.96
N ALA A 57 12.91 -30.36 -14.86
CA ALA A 57 12.14 -29.13 -15.01
C ALA A 57 11.51 -29.06 -16.41
N ALA A 58 12.29 -29.33 -17.46
CA ALA A 58 11.85 -29.27 -18.85
C ALA A 58 10.76 -30.30 -19.15
N VAL A 59 10.93 -31.55 -18.70
CA VAL A 59 9.93 -32.63 -18.88
C VAL A 59 8.65 -32.30 -18.11
N LEU A 60 8.76 -31.89 -16.84
CA LEU A 60 7.60 -31.54 -16.02
C LEU A 60 6.85 -30.35 -16.61
N TRP A 61 7.58 -29.30 -17.02
CA TRP A 61 7.04 -28.13 -17.71
C TRP A 61 6.32 -28.56 -19.00
N TRP A 62 6.95 -29.37 -19.84
CA TRP A 62 6.39 -29.80 -21.12
C TRP A 62 5.11 -30.61 -20.94
N LEU A 63 5.07 -31.54 -19.97
CA LEU A 63 3.88 -32.32 -19.64
C LEU A 63 2.73 -31.43 -19.17
N LEU A 64 3.01 -30.46 -18.30
CA LEU A 64 2.02 -29.49 -17.83
C LEU A 64 1.53 -28.59 -18.95
N TRP A 65 2.44 -28.11 -19.80
CA TRP A 65 2.14 -27.23 -20.92
C TRP A 65 1.30 -27.95 -21.98
N ARG A 66 1.55 -29.22 -22.24
CA ARG A 66 0.79 -30.03 -23.21
C ARG A 66 -0.62 -30.36 -22.71
N ARG A 67 -0.77 -30.62 -21.41
CA ARG A 67 -2.06 -30.97 -20.76
C ARG A 67 -2.87 -29.75 -20.33
N MET A 68 -2.43 -28.54 -20.67
CA MET A 68 -3.02 -27.30 -20.17
C MET A 68 -4.37 -27.02 -20.86
N GLY A 69 -5.47 -27.34 -20.16
CA GLY A 69 -6.84 -27.10 -20.60
C GLY A 69 -7.47 -25.82 -20.01
N PRO A 70 -8.75 -25.53 -20.34
CA PRO A 70 -9.48 -24.36 -19.84
C PRO A 70 -9.51 -24.27 -18.30
N ASP A 71 -9.70 -25.41 -17.62
CA ASP A 71 -9.73 -25.50 -16.16
C ASP A 71 -8.38 -25.22 -15.50
N GLU A 72 -7.29 -25.47 -16.20
CA GLU A 72 -5.94 -25.22 -15.69
C GLU A 72 -5.62 -23.72 -15.76
N ARG A 73 -6.15 -23.01 -16.77
CA ARG A 73 -6.01 -21.55 -16.88
C ARG A 73 -6.73 -20.79 -15.78
N SER A 74 -7.85 -21.32 -15.29
CA SER A 74 -8.61 -20.72 -14.17
C SER A 74 -8.04 -21.11 -12.80
N SER A 75 -7.06 -22.02 -12.74
CA SER A 75 -6.39 -22.46 -11.51
C SER A 75 -5.58 -21.33 -10.87
N LEU A 76 -5.76 -21.16 -9.56
CA LEU A 76 -4.96 -20.24 -8.75
C LEU A 76 -3.48 -20.65 -8.71
N ALA A 77 -3.20 -21.96 -8.69
CA ALA A 77 -1.83 -22.46 -8.59
C ALA A 77 -1.00 -22.09 -9.82
N TRP A 78 -1.61 -22.09 -11.01
CA TRP A 78 -0.96 -21.69 -12.25
C TRP A 78 -0.59 -20.20 -12.27
N GLY A 79 -1.55 -19.34 -11.91
CA GLY A 79 -1.31 -17.90 -11.78
C GLY A 79 -0.26 -17.57 -10.72
N LEU A 80 -0.30 -18.26 -9.57
CA LEU A 80 0.66 -18.06 -8.47
C LEU A 80 2.07 -18.49 -8.87
N TYR A 81 2.23 -19.64 -9.52
CA TYR A 81 3.51 -20.11 -10.04
C TYR A 81 4.14 -19.09 -10.99
N LEU A 82 3.39 -18.64 -12.00
CA LEU A 82 3.90 -17.67 -12.97
C LEU A 82 4.24 -16.34 -12.31
N ALA A 83 3.41 -15.86 -11.38
CA ALA A 83 3.66 -14.62 -10.67
C ALA A 83 4.91 -14.71 -9.79
N ALA A 84 5.05 -15.78 -9.01
CA ALA A 84 6.20 -15.99 -8.13
C ALA A 84 7.49 -16.15 -8.95
N MET A 85 7.49 -17.03 -9.95
CA MET A 85 8.67 -17.32 -10.76
C MET A 85 9.11 -16.10 -11.58
N SER A 86 8.16 -15.35 -12.16
CA SER A 86 8.49 -14.10 -12.87
C SER A 86 9.04 -13.04 -11.91
N THR A 87 8.53 -12.95 -10.68
CA THR A 87 9.01 -11.96 -9.70
C THR A 87 10.42 -12.31 -9.23
N VAL A 88 10.66 -13.56 -8.82
CA VAL A 88 12.00 -14.01 -8.41
C VAL A 88 12.99 -13.83 -9.54
N ALA A 89 12.63 -14.24 -10.76
CA ALA A 89 13.52 -14.09 -11.91
C ALA A 89 13.83 -12.63 -12.24
N LEU A 90 12.84 -11.73 -12.17
CA LEU A 90 13.07 -10.30 -12.37
C LEU A 90 14.00 -9.72 -11.31
N VAL A 91 13.77 -10.03 -10.03
CA VAL A 91 14.56 -9.51 -8.91
C VAL A 91 16.00 -10.01 -9.01
N THR A 92 16.20 -11.32 -9.19
CA THR A 92 17.53 -11.91 -9.27
C THR A 92 18.28 -11.43 -10.51
N ALA A 93 17.62 -11.38 -11.68
CA ALA A 93 18.24 -10.89 -12.91
C ALA A 93 18.66 -9.42 -12.78
N SER A 94 17.74 -8.55 -12.33
CA SER A 94 18.01 -7.12 -12.21
C SER A 94 19.09 -6.86 -11.17
N ALA A 95 19.01 -7.46 -9.97
CA ALA A 95 20.01 -7.26 -8.93
C ALA A 95 21.41 -7.73 -9.38
N ALA A 96 21.51 -8.90 -10.02
CA ALA A 96 22.80 -9.41 -10.48
C ALA A 96 23.40 -8.56 -11.61
N LEU A 97 22.59 -8.17 -12.61
CA LEU A 97 23.05 -7.33 -13.72
C LEU A 97 23.45 -5.93 -13.24
N LEU A 98 22.68 -5.32 -12.34
CA LEU A 98 23.00 -4.00 -11.78
C LEU A 98 24.22 -4.04 -10.85
N THR A 99 24.37 -5.08 -10.03
CA THR A 99 25.59 -5.30 -9.23
C THR A 99 26.81 -5.45 -10.13
N CYS A 100 26.73 -6.26 -11.19
CA CYS A 100 27.83 -6.41 -12.13
C CYS A 100 28.17 -5.09 -12.82
N ALA A 101 27.17 -4.35 -13.29
CA ALA A 101 27.38 -3.04 -13.91
C ALA A 101 27.99 -2.01 -12.92
N ALA A 102 27.53 -2.01 -11.66
CA ALA A 102 28.10 -1.17 -10.62
C ALA A 102 29.53 -1.58 -10.22
N ALA A 103 29.87 -2.87 -10.28
CA ALA A 103 31.22 -3.38 -10.04
C ALA A 103 32.20 -2.93 -11.13
N LEU A 104 31.76 -2.85 -12.39
CA LEU A 104 32.58 -2.32 -13.50
C LEU A 104 33.04 -0.88 -13.28
N VAL A 105 32.31 -0.07 -12.51
CA VAL A 105 32.75 1.30 -12.11
C VAL A 105 34.04 1.25 -11.29
N ARG A 106 34.27 0.16 -10.54
CA ARG A 106 35.50 -0.10 -9.77
C ARG A 106 36.54 -0.89 -10.58
N ALA A 107 36.33 -1.06 -11.89
CA ALA A 107 37.09 -1.98 -12.75
C ALA A 107 37.10 -3.43 -12.22
N ASP A 108 36.09 -3.81 -11.44
CA ASP A 108 35.93 -5.14 -10.84
C ASP A 108 35.04 -6.00 -11.75
N TRP A 109 35.67 -6.91 -12.52
CA TRP A 109 34.97 -7.82 -13.41
C TRP A 109 34.38 -9.00 -12.61
N GLN A 110 33.05 -9.12 -12.62
CA GLN A 110 32.32 -10.15 -11.88
C GLN A 110 31.57 -11.11 -12.81
N PRO A 111 32.26 -12.03 -13.52
CA PRO A 111 31.68 -12.90 -14.54
C PRO A 111 30.59 -13.83 -13.98
N ARG A 112 30.76 -14.32 -12.75
CA ARG A 112 29.75 -15.17 -12.06
C ARG A 112 28.45 -14.41 -11.77
N THR A 113 28.55 -13.14 -11.36
CA THR A 113 27.39 -12.28 -11.13
C THR A 113 26.68 -12.00 -12.46
N LEU A 114 27.44 -11.70 -13.52
CA LEU A 114 26.88 -11.53 -14.86
C LEU A 114 26.15 -12.79 -15.35
N ALA A 115 26.77 -13.96 -15.23
CA ALA A 115 26.17 -15.23 -15.62
C ALA A 115 24.85 -15.49 -14.89
N THR A 116 24.82 -15.21 -13.59
CA THR A 116 23.58 -15.27 -12.79
C THR A 116 22.52 -14.33 -13.40
N GLY A 117 22.88 -13.07 -13.64
CA GLY A 117 21.98 -12.09 -14.26
C GLY A 117 21.40 -12.55 -15.60
N VAL A 118 22.25 -13.07 -16.48
CA VAL A 118 21.87 -13.54 -17.83
C VAL A 118 20.94 -14.74 -17.77
N VAL A 119 21.26 -15.75 -16.95
CA VAL A 119 20.45 -16.96 -16.83
C VAL A 119 19.07 -16.63 -16.25
N TRP A 120 19.02 -15.83 -15.19
CA TRP A 120 17.75 -15.42 -14.59
C TRP A 120 16.95 -14.47 -15.50
N ALA A 121 17.61 -13.66 -16.33
CA ALA A 121 16.94 -12.89 -17.37
C ALA A 121 16.29 -13.82 -18.41
N GLY A 122 16.97 -14.89 -18.82
CA GLY A 122 16.42 -15.93 -19.69
C GLY A 122 15.18 -16.60 -19.07
N VAL A 123 15.25 -16.97 -17.79
CA VAL A 123 14.10 -17.50 -17.04
C VAL A 123 12.96 -16.49 -17.02
N TRP A 124 13.23 -15.21 -16.76
CA TRP A 124 12.21 -14.17 -16.76
C TRP A 124 11.54 -13.99 -18.14
N VAL A 125 12.33 -13.94 -19.21
CA VAL A 125 11.83 -13.83 -20.59
C VAL A 125 10.92 -15.01 -20.92
N TRP A 126 11.33 -16.23 -20.55
CA TRP A 126 10.54 -17.45 -20.77
C TRP A 126 9.18 -17.39 -20.05
N HIS A 127 9.17 -17.01 -18.78
CA HIS A 127 7.94 -16.90 -18.00
C HIS A 127 7.05 -15.74 -18.45
N ARG A 128 7.65 -14.65 -18.94
CA ARG A 128 6.91 -13.54 -19.57
C ARG A 128 6.23 -14.00 -20.85
N TRP A 129 6.91 -14.73 -21.72
CA TRP A 129 6.32 -15.33 -22.91
C TRP A 129 5.15 -16.25 -22.52
N MET A 130 5.36 -17.11 -21.53
CA MET A 130 4.36 -18.06 -21.04
C MET A 130 3.09 -17.37 -20.49
N SER A 131 3.26 -16.26 -19.75
CA SER A 131 2.15 -15.48 -19.21
C SER A 131 1.33 -14.73 -20.28
N ARG A 132 1.95 -14.41 -21.42
CA ARG A 132 1.32 -13.69 -22.53
C ARG A 132 0.79 -14.60 -23.65
N HIS A 133 0.94 -15.91 -23.51
CA HIS A 133 0.52 -16.86 -24.53
C HIS A 133 -1.01 -16.88 -24.69
N ASP A 134 -1.52 -16.63 -25.90
CA ASP A 134 -2.95 -16.39 -26.17
C ASP A 134 -3.87 -17.49 -25.61
N ARG A 135 -3.45 -18.74 -25.77
CA ARG A 135 -4.27 -19.93 -25.43
C ARG A 135 -4.00 -20.50 -24.04
N LYS A 136 -2.88 -20.15 -23.40
CA LYS A 136 -2.41 -20.81 -22.16
C LYS A 136 -2.11 -19.84 -21.02
N SER A 137 -2.31 -18.55 -21.25
CA SER A 137 -2.21 -17.53 -20.20
C SER A 137 -3.14 -17.83 -19.03
N PRO A 138 -2.68 -17.56 -17.78
CA PRO A 138 -3.52 -17.66 -16.60
C PRO A 138 -4.68 -16.66 -16.70
N ARG A 139 -5.84 -17.02 -16.13
CA ARG A 139 -7.01 -16.12 -16.02
C ARG A 139 -7.12 -15.46 -14.65
N ARG A 140 -6.48 -16.04 -13.63
CA ARG A 140 -6.41 -15.48 -12.26
C ARG A 140 -4.99 -14.98 -11.99
N LEU A 141 -4.87 -13.94 -11.14
CA LEU A 141 -3.59 -13.36 -10.69
C LEU A 141 -2.67 -12.82 -11.81
N VAL A 142 -3.20 -12.59 -13.02
CA VAL A 142 -2.44 -12.06 -14.18
C VAL A 142 -1.78 -10.72 -13.88
N THR A 143 -2.41 -9.94 -12.99
CA THR A 143 -2.00 -8.59 -12.61
C THR A 143 -0.89 -8.56 -11.56
N VAL A 144 -0.59 -9.68 -10.89
CA VAL A 144 0.34 -9.73 -9.76
C VAL A 144 1.78 -9.50 -10.21
N ALA A 145 2.25 -10.22 -11.23
CA ALA A 145 3.64 -10.10 -11.69
C ALA A 145 3.97 -8.70 -12.25
N PRO A 146 3.11 -8.08 -13.10
CA PRO A 146 3.32 -6.70 -13.55
C PRO A 146 3.35 -5.71 -12.39
N LEU A 147 2.47 -5.87 -11.40
CA LEU A 147 2.38 -5.00 -10.23
C LEU A 147 3.62 -5.11 -9.33
N LEU A 148 4.04 -6.34 -9.01
CA LEU A 148 5.25 -6.58 -8.21
C LEU A 148 6.51 -6.08 -8.93
N GLY A 149 6.59 -6.26 -10.25
CA GLY A 149 7.69 -5.69 -11.05
C GLY A 149 7.73 -4.16 -11.01
N ALA A 150 6.57 -3.51 -11.07
CA ALA A 150 6.49 -2.05 -10.92
C ALA A 150 6.88 -1.60 -9.50
N VAL A 151 6.41 -2.28 -8.45
CA VAL A 151 6.80 -1.98 -7.06
C VAL A 151 8.30 -2.15 -6.86
N PHE A 152 8.87 -3.26 -7.32
CA PHE A 152 10.31 -3.52 -7.23
C PHE A 152 11.12 -2.44 -7.96
N GLY A 153 10.77 -2.14 -9.22
CA GLY A 153 11.45 -1.09 -9.99
C GLY A 153 11.35 0.28 -9.32
N LEU A 154 10.20 0.63 -8.75
CA LEU A 154 10.02 1.90 -8.03
C LEU A 154 10.93 1.98 -6.80
N LEU A 155 10.99 0.91 -6.00
CA LEU A 155 11.83 0.87 -4.79
C LEU A 155 13.31 0.97 -5.13
N VAL A 156 13.77 0.21 -6.13
CA VAL A 156 15.17 0.25 -6.58
C VAL A 156 15.51 1.60 -7.21
N GLY A 157 14.64 2.13 -8.07
CA GLY A 157 14.84 3.41 -8.75
C GLY A 157 14.87 4.59 -7.78
N ALA A 158 13.92 4.62 -6.84
CA ALA A 158 13.87 5.65 -5.80
C ALA A 158 15.07 5.55 -4.85
N GLY A 159 15.44 4.34 -4.41
CA GLY A 159 16.62 4.12 -3.57
C GLY A 159 17.91 4.57 -4.26
N GLY A 160 18.12 4.15 -5.51
CA GLY A 160 19.27 4.59 -6.32
C GLY A 160 19.31 6.10 -6.52
N LEU A 161 18.15 6.74 -6.74
CA LEU A 161 18.08 8.20 -6.89
C LEU A 161 18.40 8.93 -5.58
N VAL A 162 17.91 8.44 -4.44
CA VAL A 162 18.23 8.98 -3.11
C VAL A 162 19.73 8.86 -2.85
N THR A 163 20.34 7.70 -3.10
CA THR A 163 21.78 7.51 -2.92
C THR A 163 22.59 8.38 -3.87
N ALA A 164 22.18 8.51 -5.14
CA ALA A 164 22.89 9.33 -6.12
C ALA A 164 22.86 10.82 -5.71
N LEU A 165 21.68 11.36 -5.43
CA LEU A 165 21.53 12.75 -5.00
C LEU A 165 22.17 13.01 -3.63
N GLY A 166 22.06 12.05 -2.70
CA GLY A 166 22.70 12.12 -1.39
C GLY A 166 24.22 12.21 -1.52
N SER A 167 24.83 11.27 -2.24
CA SER A 167 26.28 11.27 -2.48
C SER A 167 26.79 12.53 -3.18
N LEU A 168 26.00 13.09 -4.09
CA LEU A 168 26.33 14.34 -4.78
C LEU A 168 26.25 15.54 -3.83
N ALA A 169 25.24 15.57 -2.95
CA ALA A 169 25.11 16.60 -1.94
C ALA A 169 26.21 16.50 -0.88
N ASP A 170 26.56 15.29 -0.44
CA ASP A 170 27.64 15.04 0.51
C ASP A 170 28.99 15.49 -0.10
N ALA A 171 29.26 15.14 -1.36
CA ALA A 171 30.45 15.62 -2.08
C ALA A 171 30.49 17.16 -2.20
N ALA A 172 29.34 17.81 -2.38
CA ALA A 172 29.26 19.26 -2.41
C ALA A 172 29.54 19.86 -1.03
N ILE A 173 29.00 19.29 0.05
CA ILE A 173 29.22 19.72 1.43
C ILE A 173 30.69 19.57 1.82
N ASP A 174 31.30 18.42 1.53
CA ASP A 174 32.70 18.12 1.83
C ASP A 174 33.66 18.95 0.98
N GLY A 175 33.29 19.29 -0.26
CA GLY A 175 34.08 20.15 -1.14
C GLY A 175 34.29 21.58 -0.61
N PHE A 176 33.45 22.04 0.33
CA PHE A 176 33.65 23.31 1.03
C PHE A 176 34.58 23.21 2.24
N ALA A 177 34.96 21.99 2.66
CA ALA A 177 35.90 21.78 3.76
C ALA A 177 37.35 21.84 3.25
N PRO A 178 38.23 22.67 3.84
CA PRO A 178 39.63 22.73 3.44
C PRO A 178 40.38 21.47 3.91
N GLY A 179 40.42 20.45 3.06
CA GLY A 179 41.19 19.23 3.28
C GLY A 179 41.18 18.33 2.04
N PHE A 180 42.35 17.90 1.58
CA PHE A 180 42.45 16.82 0.60
C PHE A 180 42.01 15.52 1.27
N VAL A 181 40.80 15.05 0.98
CA VAL A 181 40.34 13.73 1.44
C VAL A 181 41.06 12.66 0.61
N VAL A 182 41.99 11.94 1.24
CA VAL A 182 42.58 10.72 0.68
C VAL A 182 41.54 9.60 0.85
N GLY A 183 40.87 9.21 -0.24
CA GLY A 183 39.80 8.20 -0.23
C GLY A 183 39.32 7.79 -1.63
N GLU A 184 38.33 6.91 -1.71
CA GLU A 184 37.65 6.57 -2.98
C GLU A 184 36.99 7.84 -3.57
N PRO A 185 37.14 8.10 -4.88
CA PRO A 185 36.54 9.28 -5.51
C PRO A 185 35.02 9.35 -5.36
N TRP A 186 34.49 10.53 -5.00
CA TRP A 186 33.05 10.78 -4.79
C TRP A 186 32.18 10.29 -5.96
N TRP A 187 32.67 10.45 -7.20
CA TRP A 187 31.93 10.10 -8.41
C TRP A 187 31.66 8.59 -8.52
N ARG A 188 32.45 7.73 -7.86
CA ARG A 188 32.26 6.27 -7.96
C ARG A 188 30.95 5.83 -7.33
N LEU A 189 30.68 6.28 -6.10
CA LEU A 189 29.43 5.94 -5.40
C LEU A 189 28.23 6.58 -6.13
N THR A 190 28.39 7.80 -6.62
CA THR A 190 27.36 8.47 -7.44
C THR A 190 27.07 7.70 -8.73
N LEU A 191 28.08 7.28 -9.49
CA LEU A 191 27.89 6.50 -10.72
C LEU A 191 27.25 5.13 -10.45
N GLN A 192 27.67 4.43 -9.40
CA GLN A 192 27.03 3.18 -8.99
C GLN A 192 25.56 3.39 -8.66
N ALA A 193 25.23 4.43 -7.88
CA ALA A 193 23.86 4.77 -7.54
C ALA A 193 23.03 5.17 -8.78
N ILE A 194 23.63 5.87 -9.75
CA ILE A 194 23.00 6.18 -11.04
C ILE A 194 22.68 4.89 -11.82
N ILE A 195 23.57 3.90 -11.83
CA ILE A 195 23.30 2.59 -12.47
C ILE A 195 22.09 1.92 -11.83
N TRP A 196 22.04 1.87 -10.50
CA TRP A 196 20.89 1.33 -9.76
C TRP A 196 19.61 2.13 -10.02
N CYS A 197 19.69 3.45 -10.04
CA CYS A 197 18.57 4.34 -10.36
C CYS A 197 18.04 4.06 -11.76
N ALA A 198 18.91 4.12 -12.78
CA ALA A 198 18.55 3.89 -14.17
C ALA A 198 17.95 2.50 -14.39
N GLY A 199 18.55 1.47 -13.78
CA GLY A 199 18.04 0.11 -13.80
C GLY A 199 16.65 -0.03 -13.17
N GLY A 200 16.47 0.50 -11.96
CA GLY A 200 15.19 0.49 -11.26
C GLY A 200 14.11 1.26 -12.01
N VAL A 201 14.42 2.45 -12.51
CA VAL A 201 13.52 3.27 -13.34
C VAL A 201 13.17 2.56 -14.65
N ALA A 202 14.13 1.89 -15.30
CA ALA A 202 13.87 1.11 -16.51
C ALA A 202 12.87 -0.03 -16.23
N VAL A 203 13.07 -0.79 -15.14
CA VAL A 203 12.15 -1.85 -14.71
C VAL A 203 10.78 -1.28 -14.36
N TRP A 204 10.74 -0.15 -13.62
CA TRP A 204 9.49 0.54 -13.29
C TRP A 204 8.76 0.98 -14.54
N CYS A 205 9.40 1.76 -15.42
CA CYS A 205 8.81 2.25 -16.68
C CYS A 205 8.27 1.09 -17.53
N TRP A 206 9.04 0.01 -17.65
CA TRP A 206 8.65 -1.16 -18.41
C TRP A 206 7.40 -1.84 -17.85
N HIS A 207 7.33 -2.06 -16.53
CA HIS A 207 6.16 -2.69 -15.91
C HIS A 207 4.97 -1.74 -15.77
N TRP A 208 5.24 -0.46 -15.53
CA TRP A 208 4.26 0.58 -15.30
C TRP A 208 3.52 1.00 -16.57
N PHE A 209 4.27 1.28 -17.65
CA PHE A 209 3.72 1.69 -18.94
C PHE A 209 3.50 0.51 -19.88
N ALA A 210 4.56 -0.24 -20.22
CA ALA A 210 4.44 -1.35 -21.19
C ALA A 210 3.72 -2.58 -20.60
N GLY A 211 3.81 -2.80 -19.28
CA GLY A 211 3.01 -3.78 -18.54
C GLY A 211 1.61 -3.28 -18.17
N ARG A 212 1.28 -2.02 -18.49
CA ARG A 212 0.01 -1.34 -18.17
C ARG A 212 -0.36 -1.40 -16.68
N ALA A 213 0.61 -1.50 -15.77
CA ALA A 213 0.33 -1.56 -14.34
C ALA A 213 -0.38 -0.28 -13.83
N SER A 214 -0.11 0.87 -14.45
CA SER A 214 -0.81 2.13 -14.18
C SER A 214 -2.32 2.10 -14.51
N ALA A 215 -2.70 1.28 -15.49
CA ALA A 215 -4.08 1.10 -15.91
C ALA A 215 -4.82 0.04 -15.08
N LEU A 216 -4.10 -0.86 -14.39
CA LEU A 216 -4.71 -1.92 -13.60
C LEU A 216 -5.63 -1.33 -12.53
N ARG A 217 -6.87 -1.82 -12.51
CA ARG A 217 -7.90 -1.52 -11.50
C ARG A 217 -8.20 -2.80 -10.71
N GLY A 218 -8.45 -2.68 -9.41
CA GLY A 218 -8.80 -3.81 -8.54
C GLY A 218 -8.08 -3.79 -7.20
N GLY A 219 -8.57 -4.59 -6.24
CA GLY A 219 -8.16 -4.53 -4.84
C GLY A 219 -6.64 -4.58 -4.61
N LEU A 220 -5.92 -5.52 -5.23
CA LEU A 220 -4.46 -5.63 -5.08
C LEU A 220 -3.71 -4.42 -5.65
N ALA A 221 -4.11 -3.93 -6.83
CA ALA A 221 -3.47 -2.78 -7.48
C ALA A 221 -3.71 -1.50 -6.68
N ASP A 222 -4.92 -1.32 -6.15
CA ASP A 222 -5.27 -0.18 -5.32
C ASP A 222 -4.56 -0.24 -3.94
N VAL A 223 -4.45 -1.43 -3.34
CA VAL A 223 -3.66 -1.63 -2.11
C VAL A 223 -2.19 -1.31 -2.33
N ALA A 224 -1.56 -1.84 -3.39
CA ALA A 224 -0.14 -1.56 -3.67
C ALA A 224 0.11 -0.08 -4.00
N LEU A 225 -0.82 0.56 -4.73
CA LEU A 225 -0.77 2.00 -5.00
C LEU A 225 -0.80 2.81 -3.69
N VAL A 226 -1.70 2.46 -2.77
CA VAL A 226 -1.85 3.18 -1.50
C VAL A 226 -0.71 2.85 -0.53
N SER A 227 -0.29 1.59 -0.40
CA SER A 227 0.75 1.19 0.55
C SER A 227 2.15 1.61 0.11
N VAL A 228 2.56 1.31 -1.12
CA VAL A 228 3.91 1.62 -1.61
C VAL A 228 3.95 3.03 -2.18
N GLY A 229 3.03 3.35 -3.09
CA GLY A 229 3.05 4.62 -3.83
C GLY A 229 2.69 5.84 -2.98
N VAL A 230 1.76 5.70 -2.03
CA VAL A 230 1.35 6.80 -1.14
C VAL A 230 2.00 6.68 0.23
N ALA A 231 1.78 5.59 0.98
CA ALA A 231 2.31 5.46 2.34
C ALA A 231 3.84 5.46 2.35
N GLY A 232 4.47 4.54 1.61
CA GLY A 232 5.93 4.42 1.53
C GLY A 232 6.61 5.72 1.09
N ALA A 233 6.06 6.37 0.05
CA ALA A 233 6.59 7.65 -0.43
C ALA A 233 6.41 8.80 0.58
N SER A 234 5.26 8.86 1.28
CA SER A 234 5.05 9.85 2.33
C SER A 234 5.96 9.64 3.54
N ILE A 235 6.23 8.38 3.92
CA ILE A 235 7.18 8.03 4.99
C ILE A 235 8.59 8.46 4.59
N LEU A 236 9.02 8.15 3.36
CA LEU A 236 10.32 8.56 2.85
C LEU A 236 10.46 10.09 2.83
N SER A 237 9.43 10.80 2.38
CA SER A 237 9.42 12.26 2.31
C SER A 237 9.49 12.93 3.69
N LEU A 238 8.64 12.49 4.63
CA LEU A 238 8.60 13.06 5.98
C LEU A 238 9.81 12.64 6.81
N GLY A 239 10.31 11.41 6.62
CA GLY A 239 11.54 10.95 7.24
C GLY A 239 12.73 11.81 6.80
N GLY A 240 12.91 12.00 5.49
CA GLY A 240 13.95 12.87 4.94
C GLY A 240 13.81 14.32 5.41
N ALA A 241 12.61 14.91 5.36
CA ALA A 241 12.39 16.28 5.80
C ALA A 241 12.61 16.45 7.32
N GLY A 242 12.20 15.45 8.12
CA GLY A 242 12.44 15.42 9.56
C GLY A 242 13.92 15.36 9.89
N THR A 243 14.67 14.45 9.26
CA THR A 243 16.13 14.35 9.44
C THR A 243 16.85 15.61 8.98
N ALA A 244 16.47 16.19 7.83
CA ALA A 244 17.08 17.43 7.35
C ALA A 244 16.83 18.60 8.33
N LEU A 245 15.59 18.76 8.81
CA LEU A 245 15.27 19.78 9.80
C LEU A 245 16.00 19.55 11.12
N PHE A 246 16.07 18.30 11.59
CA PHE A 246 16.84 17.92 12.77
C PHE A 246 18.32 18.33 12.63
N THR A 247 18.95 18.02 11.50
CA THR A 247 20.34 18.38 11.23
C THR A 247 20.56 19.89 11.22
N LEU A 248 19.67 20.65 10.57
CA LEU A 248 19.75 22.11 10.54
C LEU A 248 19.57 22.72 11.94
N LEU A 249 18.63 22.20 12.72
CA LEU A 249 18.44 22.62 14.12
C LEU A 249 19.65 22.28 14.98
N LYS A 250 20.23 21.08 14.81
CA LYS A 250 21.45 20.67 15.52
C LYS A 250 22.62 21.59 15.18
N LEU A 251 22.80 21.93 13.90
CA LEU A 251 23.81 22.89 13.46
C LEU A 251 23.60 24.30 14.06
N ALA A 252 22.34 24.72 14.25
CA ALA A 252 21.99 26.01 14.82
C ALA A 252 22.15 26.08 16.35
N PHE A 253 21.77 25.03 17.07
CA PHE A 253 21.58 25.06 18.54
C PHE A 253 22.47 24.09 19.33
N ASP A 254 23.15 23.15 18.67
CA ASP A 254 23.97 22.11 19.31
C ASP A 254 25.19 21.70 18.46
N ARG A 255 26.24 22.51 18.54
CA ARG A 255 27.55 22.26 17.87
C ARG A 255 28.53 21.49 18.76
N SER A 256 28.02 20.62 19.63
CA SER A 256 28.86 19.78 20.49
C SER A 256 29.69 18.76 19.71
N ALA A 257 29.26 18.41 18.48
CA ALA A 257 29.98 17.56 17.54
C ALA A 257 30.61 18.39 16.40
N PRO A 258 31.66 17.86 15.74
CA PRO A 258 32.23 18.47 14.53
C PRO A 258 31.16 18.75 13.47
N VAL A 259 31.26 19.90 12.78
CA VAL A 259 30.27 20.33 11.78
C VAL A 259 30.09 19.29 10.67
N ALA A 260 31.18 18.66 10.21
CA ALA A 260 31.11 17.58 9.22
C ALA A 260 30.17 16.46 9.70
N GLN A 261 30.40 15.93 10.90
CA GLN A 261 29.59 14.86 11.49
C GLN A 261 28.11 15.25 11.68
N ILE A 262 27.81 16.51 11.97
CA ILE A 262 26.44 17.00 12.06
C ILE A 262 25.76 17.01 10.68
N LEU A 263 26.51 17.38 9.64
CA LEU A 263 26.04 17.49 8.26
C LEU A 263 25.99 16.16 7.51
N ASP A 264 26.68 15.10 7.97
CA ASP A 264 26.70 13.76 7.36
C ASP A 264 25.34 13.26 6.83
N PRO A 265 24.22 13.32 7.57
CA PRO A 265 22.94 12.83 7.06
C PRO A 265 22.20 13.84 6.16
N LEU A 266 22.65 15.10 6.04
CA LEU A 266 21.87 16.17 5.40
C LEU A 266 21.63 15.92 3.92
N GLY A 267 22.67 15.54 3.16
CA GLY A 267 22.55 15.32 1.72
C GLY A 267 21.56 14.20 1.41
N THR A 268 21.73 13.06 2.08
CA THR A 268 20.81 11.91 1.96
C THR A 268 19.40 12.23 2.45
N ALA A 269 19.24 13.02 3.52
CA ALA A 269 17.93 13.42 4.04
C ALA A 269 17.17 14.34 3.08
N LEU A 270 17.85 15.32 2.47
CA LEU A 270 17.26 16.19 1.45
C LEU A 270 16.88 15.39 0.20
N ALA A 271 17.74 14.47 -0.24
CA ALA A 271 17.44 13.57 -1.35
C ALA A 271 16.20 12.70 -1.07
N ALA A 272 16.12 12.08 0.12
CA ALA A 272 14.95 11.30 0.55
C ALA A 272 13.67 12.15 0.59
N ALA A 273 13.75 13.39 1.11
CA ALA A 273 12.63 14.31 1.17
C ALA A 273 12.07 14.62 -0.23
N LEU A 274 12.96 14.96 -1.17
CA LEU A 274 12.64 15.34 -2.54
C LEU A 274 12.11 14.15 -3.36
N VAL A 275 12.82 13.03 -3.36
CA VAL A 275 12.42 11.83 -4.10
C VAL A 275 11.11 11.27 -3.55
N GLY A 276 10.97 11.19 -2.22
CA GLY A 276 9.74 10.80 -1.56
C GLY A 276 8.57 11.71 -1.93
N ALA A 277 8.77 13.04 -1.95
CA ALA A 277 7.74 14.00 -2.33
C ALA A 277 7.31 13.83 -3.79
N LEU A 278 8.25 13.63 -4.72
CA LEU A 278 7.96 13.42 -6.14
C LEU A 278 7.15 12.14 -6.38
N VAL A 279 7.58 11.03 -5.79
CA VAL A 279 6.87 9.75 -5.90
C VAL A 279 5.48 9.86 -5.26
N TRP A 280 5.38 10.52 -4.11
CA TRP A 280 4.13 10.69 -3.39
C TRP A 280 3.14 11.55 -4.17
N GLN A 281 3.56 12.68 -4.75
CA GLN A 281 2.71 13.55 -5.56
C GLN A 281 2.15 12.80 -6.78
N TYR A 282 2.99 12.06 -7.50
CA TYR A 282 2.58 11.27 -8.65
C TYR A 282 1.53 10.21 -8.31
N HIS A 283 1.80 9.37 -7.30
CA HIS A 283 0.90 8.27 -6.94
C HIS A 283 -0.36 8.76 -6.20
N ARG A 284 -0.29 9.88 -5.48
CA ARG A 284 -1.45 10.54 -4.91
C ARG A 284 -2.38 11.05 -6.02
N GLY A 285 -1.85 11.70 -7.06
CA GLY A 285 -2.65 12.14 -8.20
C GLY A 285 -3.41 10.98 -8.85
N LEU A 286 -2.72 9.84 -9.03
CA LEU A 286 -3.34 8.63 -9.53
C LEU A 286 -4.43 8.08 -8.60
N ALA A 287 -4.16 8.01 -7.29
CA ALA A 287 -5.12 7.52 -6.31
C ALA A 287 -6.40 8.38 -6.24
N MET A 288 -6.28 9.70 -6.44
CA MET A 288 -7.44 10.61 -6.49
C MET A 288 -8.32 10.36 -7.72
N ALA A 289 -7.74 9.91 -8.83
CA ALA A 289 -8.45 9.52 -10.05
C ALA A 289 -8.99 8.07 -10.04
N ARG A 290 -8.84 7.34 -8.93
CA ARG A 290 -9.40 5.99 -8.73
C ARG A 290 -10.79 6.07 -8.04
N SER A 291 -11.33 4.90 -7.74
CA SER A 291 -12.57 4.73 -6.97
C SER A 291 -12.56 5.53 -5.66
N ASP A 292 -13.75 5.85 -5.18
CA ASP A 292 -13.96 6.56 -3.91
C ASP A 292 -13.26 5.86 -2.75
N ARG A 293 -13.30 4.53 -2.72
CA ARG A 293 -12.61 3.72 -1.71
C ARG A 293 -11.10 3.93 -1.71
N THR A 294 -10.48 3.93 -2.89
CA THR A 294 -9.02 4.13 -3.04
C THR A 294 -8.62 5.55 -2.64
N ARG A 295 -9.42 6.54 -3.05
CA ARG A 295 -9.25 7.94 -2.68
C ARG A 295 -9.32 8.15 -1.16
N LEU A 296 -10.32 7.54 -0.52
CA LEU A 296 -10.46 7.55 0.94
C LEU A 296 -9.26 6.87 1.61
N ALA A 297 -8.85 5.68 1.14
CA ALA A 297 -7.71 4.96 1.69
C ALA A 297 -6.41 5.79 1.62
N ALA A 298 -6.14 6.45 0.49
CA ALA A 298 -4.98 7.32 0.33
C ALA A 298 -5.01 8.51 1.31
N GLY A 299 -6.19 9.11 1.55
CA GLY A 299 -6.38 10.18 2.53
C GLY A 299 -6.14 9.72 3.98
N VAL A 300 -6.75 8.58 4.36
CA VAL A 300 -6.59 7.96 5.69
C VAL A 300 -5.13 7.62 5.97
N VAL A 301 -4.44 7.01 5.00
CA VAL A 301 -3.03 6.63 5.13
C VAL A 301 -2.14 7.86 5.27
N THR A 302 -2.33 8.87 4.41
CA THR A 302 -1.56 10.12 4.51
C THR A 302 -1.74 10.79 5.88
N SER A 303 -2.99 10.86 6.35
CA SER A 303 -3.30 11.42 7.67
C SER A 303 -2.68 10.60 8.80
N GLY A 304 -2.71 9.28 8.69
CA GLY A 304 -2.11 8.36 9.65
C GLY A 304 -0.59 8.51 9.73
N VAL A 305 0.10 8.57 8.59
CA VAL A 305 1.56 8.77 8.55
C VAL A 305 1.95 10.12 9.17
N GLY A 306 1.25 11.20 8.83
CA GLY A 306 1.47 12.52 9.44
C GLY A 306 1.21 12.51 10.95
N LEU A 307 0.14 11.84 11.40
CA LEU A 307 -0.19 11.72 12.83
C LEU A 307 0.89 10.93 13.58
N VAL A 308 1.36 9.82 13.03
CA VAL A 308 2.43 9.01 13.63
C VAL A 308 3.69 9.85 13.78
N ALA A 309 4.12 10.57 12.74
CA ALA A 309 5.27 11.46 12.82
C ALA A 309 5.08 12.55 13.90
N ALA A 310 3.92 13.20 13.94
CA ALA A 310 3.60 14.23 14.93
C ALA A 310 3.56 13.69 16.38
N ALA A 311 2.90 12.54 16.58
CA ALA A 311 2.78 11.89 17.88
C ALA A 311 4.13 11.37 18.38
N SER A 312 4.95 10.78 17.49
CA SER A 312 6.33 10.41 17.81
C SER A 312 7.16 11.62 18.22
N GLY A 313 7.07 12.73 17.48
CA GLY A 313 7.74 13.99 17.85
C GLY A 313 7.32 14.49 19.23
N LEU A 314 6.01 14.50 19.51
CA LEU A 314 5.48 14.88 20.82
C LEU A 314 5.98 13.97 21.94
N GLY A 315 6.00 12.65 21.72
CA GLY A 315 6.49 11.69 22.72
C GLY A 315 7.98 11.87 23.01
N VAL A 316 8.78 12.15 21.98
CA VAL A 316 10.21 12.47 22.13
C VAL A 316 10.42 13.79 22.87
N ILE A 317 9.60 14.82 22.62
CA ILE A 317 9.66 16.09 23.36
C ILE A 317 9.38 15.86 24.85
N VAL A 318 8.31 15.12 25.19
CA VAL A 318 7.97 14.80 26.58
C VAL A 318 9.10 14.00 27.25
N ASN A 319 9.62 12.98 26.56
CA ASN A 319 10.77 12.20 27.04
C ASN A 319 11.99 13.11 27.31
N SER A 320 12.27 14.08 26.44
CA SER A 320 13.40 15.00 26.59
C SER A 320 13.21 15.99 27.74
N ILE A 321 11.99 16.48 27.96
CA ILE A 321 11.66 17.35 29.10
C ILE A 321 11.82 16.59 30.42
N LEU A 322 11.35 15.34 30.48
CA LEU A 322 11.52 14.49 31.67
C LEU A 322 13.01 14.21 31.95
N ALA A 323 13.81 13.95 30.89
CA ALA A 323 15.25 13.78 31.01
C ALA A 323 15.97 15.05 31.51
N ALA A 324 15.50 16.24 31.14
CA ALA A 324 16.06 17.50 31.62
C ALA A 324 15.78 17.75 33.13
N GLY A 325 14.75 17.11 33.69
CA GLY A 325 14.42 17.18 35.11
C GLY A 325 15.22 16.23 36.00
N THR A 326 15.85 15.19 35.44
CA THR A 326 16.62 14.17 36.18
C THR A 326 18.13 14.29 36.00
N ALA A 327 18.60 14.79 34.85
CA ALA A 327 20.00 15.02 34.59
C ALA A 327 20.48 16.37 35.17
N THR A 328 21.69 16.41 35.74
CA THR A 328 22.42 17.67 35.92
C THR A 328 22.49 18.39 34.56
N LEU A 329 22.11 19.67 34.54
CA LEU A 329 21.55 20.46 33.42
C LEU A 329 22.32 20.56 32.06
N ALA A 330 23.27 19.69 31.70
CA ALA A 330 24.14 19.91 30.54
C ALA A 330 24.60 18.65 29.79
N GLY A 331 23.74 17.65 29.58
CA GLY A 331 24.02 16.56 28.63
C GLY A 331 23.63 16.94 27.20
N SER A 332 24.56 16.93 26.24
CA SER A 332 24.29 17.13 24.80
C SER A 332 23.22 16.18 24.24
N ASP A 333 23.10 15.00 24.83
CA ASP A 333 22.17 13.95 24.40
C ASP A 333 20.68 14.35 24.56
N THR A 334 20.32 15.06 25.64
CA THR A 334 18.93 15.51 25.88
C THR A 334 18.52 16.62 24.91
N ARG A 335 19.42 17.54 24.60
CA ARG A 335 19.15 18.62 23.63
C ARG A 335 18.97 18.05 22.23
N SER A 336 19.85 17.13 21.81
CA SER A 336 19.73 16.42 20.54
C SER A 336 18.39 15.67 20.42
N LEU A 337 17.96 14.96 21.47
CA LEU A 337 16.64 14.31 21.50
C LEU A 337 15.50 15.32 21.34
N LEU A 338 15.54 16.46 22.04
CA LEU A 338 14.51 17.50 21.94
C LEU A 338 14.41 18.05 20.51
N LEU A 339 15.55 18.37 19.88
CA LEU A 339 15.58 18.86 18.50
C LEU A 339 15.01 17.81 17.53
N GLY A 340 15.30 16.52 17.78
CA GLY A 340 14.70 15.41 17.05
C GLY A 340 13.17 15.38 17.18
N GLY A 341 12.65 15.52 18.41
CA GLY A 341 11.21 15.59 18.66
C GLY A 341 10.52 16.78 17.99
N ILE A 342 11.14 17.96 18.06
CA ILE A 342 10.66 19.18 17.40
C ILE A 342 10.61 18.98 15.88
N SER A 343 11.67 18.42 15.29
CA SER A 343 11.72 18.21 13.84
C SER A 343 10.59 17.30 13.34
N ALA A 344 10.33 16.18 14.03
CA ALA A 344 9.27 15.24 13.69
C ALA A 344 7.88 15.87 13.85
N LEU A 345 7.67 16.70 14.89
CA LEU A 345 6.42 17.40 15.12
C LEU A 345 6.15 18.47 14.05
N VAL A 346 7.17 19.28 13.70
CA VAL A 346 7.07 20.36 12.71
C VAL A 346 6.84 19.81 11.30
N VAL A 347 7.39 18.65 10.97
CA VAL A 347 7.21 18.01 9.66
C VAL A 347 5.89 17.22 9.59
N GLY A 348 5.60 16.41 10.61
CA GLY A 348 4.40 15.55 10.66
C GLY A 348 3.10 16.33 10.90
N GLY A 349 3.13 17.33 11.77
CA GLY A 349 1.95 18.09 12.20
C GLY A 349 1.19 18.79 11.08
N PRO A 350 1.86 19.58 10.20
CA PRO A 350 1.21 20.23 9.06
C PRO A 350 0.61 19.22 8.07
N VAL A 351 1.31 18.12 7.80
CA VAL A 351 0.81 17.08 6.89
C VAL A 351 -0.41 16.38 7.46
N TRP A 352 -0.39 16.04 8.75
CA TRP A 352 -1.56 15.56 9.46
C TRP A 352 -2.72 16.55 9.36
N TRP A 353 -2.48 17.83 9.64
CA TRP A 353 -3.51 18.87 9.63
C TRP A 353 -4.18 19.02 8.25
N VAL A 354 -3.38 19.10 7.18
CA VAL A 354 -3.86 19.25 5.80
C VAL A 354 -4.57 17.99 5.29
N ALA A 355 -4.10 16.80 5.68
CA ALA A 355 -4.69 15.53 5.27
C ALA A 355 -5.98 15.20 6.03
N TRP A 356 -6.00 15.44 7.34
CA TRP A 356 -7.15 15.20 8.22
C TRP A 356 -8.27 16.23 8.03
N LYS A 357 -7.91 17.49 7.77
CA LYS A 357 -8.83 18.64 7.65
C LYS A 357 -9.78 18.74 8.85
N PRO A 358 -9.26 19.01 10.06
CA PRO A 358 -10.03 18.95 11.30
C PRO A 358 -11.23 19.91 11.33
N ALA A 359 -11.16 21.02 10.58
CA ALA A 359 -12.18 22.06 10.55
C ALA A 359 -13.33 21.80 9.56
N LYS A 360 -13.26 20.77 8.70
CA LYS A 360 -14.29 20.53 7.68
C LYS A 360 -15.53 19.86 8.31
N PRO A 361 -16.73 20.46 8.20
CA PRO A 361 -17.98 19.85 8.71
C PRO A 361 -18.32 18.55 7.99
N VAL A 362 -18.96 17.62 8.71
CA VAL A 362 -19.49 16.36 8.14
C VAL A 362 -20.85 16.65 7.50
N ASP A 363 -21.01 16.31 6.23
CA ASP A 363 -22.31 16.35 5.53
C ASP A 363 -23.24 15.25 6.09
N PRO A 364 -24.42 15.60 6.66
CA PRO A 364 -25.38 14.65 7.21
C PRO A 364 -25.85 13.56 6.24
N GLY A 365 -25.77 13.80 4.93
CA GLY A 365 -26.15 12.83 3.88
C GLY A 365 -25.13 11.73 3.60
N GLN A 366 -23.86 11.86 4.04
CA GLN A 366 -22.76 10.95 3.66
C GLN A 366 -22.18 10.16 4.84
N VAL A 367 -22.86 10.17 5.99
CA VAL A 367 -22.41 9.65 7.30
C VAL A 367 -22.14 8.13 7.30
N GLY A 368 -22.77 7.38 6.41
CA GLY A 368 -22.60 5.92 6.32
C GLY A 368 -21.26 5.47 5.72
N ALA A 369 -20.62 6.29 4.87
CA ALA A 369 -19.52 5.88 4.00
C ALA A 369 -18.25 6.76 4.11
N THR A 370 -18.12 7.58 5.16
CA THR A 370 -17.02 8.53 5.25
C THR A 370 -15.72 7.86 5.73
N GLY A 371 -14.62 8.01 4.98
CA GLY A 371 -13.28 7.57 5.40
C GLY A 371 -12.83 8.12 6.77
N ARG A 372 -13.47 9.19 7.25
CA ARG A 372 -13.35 9.75 8.61
C ARG A 372 -13.71 8.74 9.70
N ARG A 373 -14.77 7.92 9.53
CA ARG A 373 -15.15 6.88 10.49
C ARG A 373 -14.12 5.76 10.56
N VAL A 374 -13.65 5.30 9.39
CA VAL A 374 -12.61 4.27 9.28
C VAL A 374 -11.32 4.74 9.97
N TYR A 375 -10.93 5.99 9.70
CA TYR A 375 -9.77 6.61 10.35
C TYR A 375 -9.90 6.66 11.88
N LEU A 376 -11.04 7.14 12.40
CA LEU A 376 -11.26 7.21 13.85
C LEU A 376 -11.21 5.83 14.52
N VAL A 377 -11.85 4.81 13.91
CA VAL A 377 -11.82 3.43 14.43
C VAL A 377 -10.39 2.88 14.44
N LEU A 378 -9.65 3.06 13.35
CA LEU A 378 -8.26 2.61 13.26
C LEU A 378 -7.37 3.27 14.31
N ILE A 379 -7.50 4.58 14.51
CA ILE A 379 -6.69 5.31 15.48
C ILE A 379 -7.07 4.95 16.91
N PHE A 380 -8.35 4.81 17.25
CA PHE A 380 -8.71 4.35 18.59
C PHE A 380 -8.17 2.96 18.88
N GLY A 381 -8.29 2.03 17.92
CA GLY A 381 -7.74 0.68 18.06
C GLY A 381 -6.22 0.70 18.25
N LEU A 382 -5.50 1.43 17.39
CA LEU A 382 -4.04 1.51 17.47
C LEU A 382 -3.57 2.21 18.75
N SER A 383 -4.20 3.34 19.12
CA SER A 383 -3.88 4.06 20.37
C SER A 383 -4.14 3.21 21.60
N ALA A 384 -5.22 2.41 21.63
CA ALA A 384 -5.49 1.51 22.73
C ALA A 384 -4.41 0.41 22.86
N VAL A 385 -4.01 -0.20 21.75
CA VAL A 385 -2.93 -1.21 21.72
C VAL A 385 -1.61 -0.60 22.21
N VAL A 386 -1.24 0.56 21.66
CA VAL A 386 0.00 1.27 22.06
C VAL A 386 -0.05 1.64 23.54
N ALA A 387 -1.17 2.17 24.04
CA ALA A 387 -1.32 2.51 25.45
C ALA A 387 -1.18 1.29 26.37
N ILE A 388 -1.80 0.15 26.02
CA ILE A 388 -1.69 -1.10 26.80
C ILE A 388 -0.25 -1.59 26.85
N VAL A 389 0.43 -1.69 25.68
CA VAL A 389 1.84 -2.12 25.61
C VAL A 389 2.73 -1.19 26.43
N THR A 390 2.51 0.12 26.30
CA THR A 390 3.29 1.13 27.00
C THR A 390 3.08 1.06 28.52
N LEU A 391 1.84 0.86 28.97
CA LEU A 391 1.52 0.69 30.38
C LEU A 391 2.13 -0.59 30.96
N LEU A 392 2.14 -1.68 30.17
CA LEU A 392 2.81 -2.93 30.54
C LEU A 392 4.32 -2.74 30.68
N VAL A 393 4.96 -2.03 29.75
CA VAL A 393 6.39 -1.69 29.82
C VAL A 393 6.68 -0.83 31.06
N ILE A 394 5.85 0.17 31.35
CA ILE A 394 5.99 1.01 32.55
C ILE A 394 5.87 0.16 33.82
N GLY A 395 4.83 -0.68 33.91
CA GLY A 395 4.63 -1.60 35.04
C GLY A 395 5.81 -2.55 35.24
N TYR A 396 6.31 -3.15 34.16
CA TYR A 396 7.52 -3.97 34.19
C TYR A 396 8.72 -3.20 34.74
N ARG A 397 8.99 -1.98 34.25
CA ARG A 397 10.11 -1.15 34.74
C ARG A 397 9.98 -0.73 36.20
N ILE A 398 8.75 -0.51 36.68
CA ILE A 398 8.47 -0.22 38.09
C ILE A 398 8.77 -1.44 38.96
N PHE A 399 8.27 -2.63 38.57
CA PHE A 399 8.54 -3.86 39.30
C PHE A 399 10.04 -4.21 39.26
N GLU A 400 10.69 -4.11 38.11
CA GLU A 400 12.13 -4.31 37.97
C GLU A 400 12.93 -3.37 38.90
N PHE A 401 12.55 -2.10 38.99
CA PHE A 401 13.18 -1.15 39.91
C PHE A 401 12.92 -1.51 41.39
N ALA A 402 11.72 -1.95 41.74
CA ALA A 402 11.38 -2.33 43.11
C ALA A 402 12.04 -3.64 43.57
N LEU A 403 12.28 -4.59 42.65
CA LEU A 403 12.89 -5.88 42.95
C LEU A 403 14.42 -5.88 42.82
N SER A 404 15.03 -4.93 42.10
CA SER A 404 16.48 -4.86 41.93
C SER A 404 17.14 -3.93 42.96
N GLU A 405 17.99 -4.46 43.84
CA GLU A 405 18.70 -3.66 44.86
C GLU A 405 19.89 -2.84 44.30
N ALA A 406 20.27 -3.02 43.03
CA ALA A 406 21.58 -2.56 42.53
C ALA A 406 21.53 -1.90 41.14
N THR A 407 20.84 -0.79 40.99
CA THR A 407 21.02 0.04 39.78
C THR A 407 20.93 1.51 40.12
N GLY A 408 22.06 2.22 40.04
CA GLY A 408 22.15 3.67 40.29
C GLY A 408 21.43 4.56 39.26
N GLN A 409 20.42 4.04 38.56
CA GLN A 409 19.58 4.80 37.62
C GLN A 409 18.25 5.14 38.28
N SER A 410 17.80 6.39 38.12
CA SER A 410 16.51 6.83 38.65
C SER A 410 15.35 6.07 37.98
N LEU A 411 14.25 5.84 38.72
CA LEU A 411 13.03 5.26 38.16
C LEU A 411 12.54 6.07 36.95
N VAL A 412 12.63 7.40 37.03
CA VAL A 412 12.21 8.33 35.98
C VAL A 412 12.99 8.10 34.68
N ASP A 413 14.31 7.84 34.75
CA ASP A 413 15.10 7.54 33.54
C ASP A 413 14.68 6.24 32.86
N ARG A 414 14.12 5.28 33.61
CA ARG A 414 13.60 4.02 33.04
C ARG A 414 12.24 4.17 32.39
N VAL A 415 11.38 5.04 32.95
CA VAL A 415 9.99 5.19 32.49
C VAL A 415 9.77 6.39 31.57
N ARG A 416 10.71 7.33 31.44
CA ARG A 416 10.54 8.57 30.63
C ARG A 416 10.16 8.32 29.17
N ALA A 417 10.81 7.36 28.52
CA ALA A 417 10.56 7.04 27.12
C ALA A 417 9.16 6.44 26.90
N PRO A 418 8.75 5.38 27.63
CA PRO A 418 7.38 4.90 27.52
C PRO A 418 6.35 5.92 28.04
N LEU A 419 6.65 6.72 29.07
CA LEU A 419 5.74 7.80 29.50
C LEU A 419 5.51 8.84 28.39
N GLY A 420 6.56 9.26 27.68
CA GLY A 420 6.43 10.15 26.53
C GLY A 420 5.50 9.58 25.46
N LEU A 421 5.65 8.30 25.13
CA LEU A 421 4.78 7.60 24.20
C LEU A 421 3.33 7.53 24.70
N LEU A 422 3.12 7.27 26.00
CA LEU A 422 1.79 7.22 26.62
C LEU A 422 1.09 8.59 26.56
N VAL A 423 1.81 9.67 26.89
CA VAL A 423 1.29 11.04 26.83
C VAL A 423 0.92 11.41 25.40
N ALA A 424 1.79 11.16 24.43
CA ALA A 424 1.50 11.45 23.02
C ALA A 424 0.29 10.67 22.50
N THR A 425 0.22 9.38 22.85
CA THR A 425 -0.91 8.50 22.47
C THR A 425 -2.21 8.95 23.14
N GLY A 426 -2.16 9.33 24.41
CA GLY A 426 -3.30 9.83 25.18
C GLY A 426 -3.85 11.14 24.61
N LEU A 427 -2.97 12.09 24.26
CA LEU A 427 -3.35 13.35 23.62
C LEU A 427 -3.96 13.12 22.23
N ALA A 428 -3.34 12.26 21.41
CA ALA A 428 -3.88 11.89 20.11
C ALA A 428 -5.27 11.23 20.26
N ALA A 429 -5.42 10.26 21.15
CA ALA A 429 -6.70 9.59 21.40
C ALA A 429 -7.76 10.56 21.93
N GLY A 430 -7.41 11.43 22.89
CA GLY A 430 -8.30 12.43 23.47
C GLY A 430 -8.82 13.44 22.44
N TYR A 431 -7.94 13.94 21.56
CA TYR A 431 -8.33 14.78 20.44
C TYR A 431 -9.34 14.08 19.51
N HIS A 432 -9.03 12.87 19.06
CA HIS A 432 -9.91 12.13 18.15
C HIS A 432 -11.23 11.74 18.82
N PHE A 433 -11.24 11.52 20.13
CA PHE A 433 -12.44 11.30 20.93
C PHE A 433 -13.33 12.54 20.98
N ALA A 434 -12.74 13.72 21.19
CA ALA A 434 -13.48 14.98 21.16
C ALA A 434 -14.11 15.23 19.77
N VAL A 435 -13.37 14.94 18.69
CA VAL A 435 -13.89 15.03 17.32
C VAL A 435 -15.04 14.05 17.09
N TRP A 436 -14.87 12.78 17.47
CA TRP A 436 -15.93 11.77 17.34
C TRP A 436 -17.20 12.18 18.10
N ARG A 437 -17.06 12.70 19.33
CA ARG A 437 -18.18 13.19 20.14
C ARG A 437 -18.88 14.37 19.45
N ARG A 438 -18.12 15.32 18.90
CA ARG A 438 -18.65 16.48 18.15
C ARG A 438 -19.38 16.07 16.87
N ASP A 439 -18.81 15.13 16.12
CA ASP A 439 -19.44 14.61 14.90
C ASP A 439 -20.77 13.92 15.25
N ARG A 440 -20.78 13.11 16.32
CA ARG A 440 -21.99 12.44 16.80
C ARG A 440 -23.05 13.45 17.26
N SER A 441 -22.68 14.49 17.99
CA SER A 441 -23.64 15.50 18.43
C SER A 441 -24.19 16.33 17.27
N ALA A 442 -23.37 16.64 16.26
CA ALA A 442 -23.82 17.36 15.06
C ALA A 442 -24.80 16.52 14.21
N ILE A 443 -24.61 15.21 14.15
CA ILE A 443 -25.55 14.29 13.49
C ILE A 443 -26.89 14.26 14.24
N THR A 444 -26.87 14.24 15.57
CA THR A 444 -28.08 14.24 16.39
C THR A 444 -28.79 15.60 16.40
N ALA A 445 -28.05 16.71 16.24
CA ALA A 445 -28.58 18.07 16.26
C ALA A 445 -29.01 18.61 14.89
N ALA A 446 -28.67 17.92 13.78
CA ALA A 446 -29.24 18.23 12.48
C ALA A 446 -30.78 18.09 12.60
N PRO A 447 -31.57 19.13 12.24
CA PRO A 447 -33.02 19.06 12.31
C PRO A 447 -33.47 17.79 11.59
N GLY A 448 -34.11 16.88 12.32
CA GLY A 448 -34.72 15.73 11.71
C GLY A 448 -35.70 16.24 10.66
N ARG A 449 -35.44 15.96 9.38
CA ARG A 449 -36.55 15.46 8.56
C ARG A 449 -37.07 14.29 9.38
N ASP A 450 -38.26 14.40 9.95
CA ASP A 450 -38.85 13.33 10.74
C ASP A 450 -38.69 12.04 9.95
N ARG A 451 -37.72 11.21 10.35
CA ARG A 451 -37.47 9.90 9.73
C ARG A 451 -38.57 8.99 10.25
N THR A 452 -39.79 9.26 9.80
CA THR A 452 -40.95 8.45 10.05
C THR A 452 -40.77 7.08 9.41
N VAL A 453 -39.93 6.98 8.37
CA VAL A 453 -39.61 5.75 7.64
C VAL A 453 -38.11 5.47 7.59
N ALA A 454 -37.67 4.32 8.13
CA ALA A 454 -36.24 3.96 8.14
C ALA A 454 -35.79 3.17 6.89
N ARG A 455 -36.70 2.43 6.24
CA ARG A 455 -36.42 1.66 5.02
C ARG A 455 -37.66 1.54 4.14
N VAL A 456 -37.49 1.77 2.85
CA VAL A 456 -38.54 1.57 1.84
C VAL A 456 -38.16 0.39 0.94
N ILE A 457 -39.06 -0.58 0.79
CA ILE A 457 -38.94 -1.62 -0.23
C ILE A 457 -39.81 -1.19 -1.40
N LEU A 458 -39.20 -0.75 -2.49
CA LEU A 458 -39.90 -0.30 -3.69
C LEU A 458 -40.05 -1.47 -4.66
N VAL A 459 -41.26 -1.98 -4.84
CA VAL A 459 -41.60 -2.99 -5.85
C VAL A 459 -42.13 -2.27 -7.08
N THR A 460 -41.37 -2.26 -8.18
CA THR A 460 -41.77 -1.58 -9.41
C THR A 460 -41.47 -2.37 -10.68
N GLY A 461 -42.35 -2.21 -11.68
CA GLY A 461 -42.14 -2.70 -13.05
C GLY A 461 -41.65 -1.61 -14.02
N ALA A 462 -41.62 -0.34 -13.57
CA ALA A 462 -41.16 0.81 -14.36
C ALA A 462 -39.70 1.15 -14.05
N ASP A 463 -39.14 2.15 -14.74
CA ASP A 463 -37.80 2.67 -14.44
C ASP A 463 -37.73 3.14 -12.98
N PRO A 464 -36.86 2.55 -12.14
CA PRO A 464 -36.85 2.84 -10.71
C PRO A 464 -36.19 4.19 -10.36
N GLU A 465 -35.34 4.76 -11.22
CA GLU A 465 -34.56 5.95 -10.83
C GLU A 465 -35.39 7.18 -10.44
N PRO A 466 -36.46 7.56 -11.18
CA PRO A 466 -37.29 8.71 -10.81
C PRO A 466 -38.03 8.50 -9.49
N LEU A 467 -38.45 7.26 -9.23
CA LEU A 467 -39.19 6.88 -8.03
C LEU A 467 -38.28 6.77 -6.81
N VAL A 468 -37.07 6.24 -6.97
CA VAL A 468 -36.05 6.18 -5.91
C VAL A 468 -35.67 7.59 -5.48
N ARG A 469 -35.45 8.51 -6.43
CA ARG A 469 -35.19 9.92 -6.13
C ARG A 469 -36.36 10.57 -5.37
N ALA A 470 -37.59 10.35 -5.84
CA ALA A 470 -38.78 10.88 -5.16
C ALA A 470 -38.93 10.36 -3.72
N VAL A 471 -38.65 9.09 -3.47
CA VAL A 471 -38.69 8.48 -2.13
C VAL A 471 -37.59 9.06 -1.23
N ASP A 472 -36.36 9.21 -1.76
CA ASP A 472 -35.22 9.78 -1.03
C ASP A 472 -35.48 11.26 -0.70
N ASP A 473 -35.98 12.04 -1.66
CA ASP A 473 -36.33 13.45 -1.48
C ASP A 473 -37.46 13.65 -0.46
N ALA A 474 -38.45 12.76 -0.45
CA ALA A 474 -39.63 12.85 0.43
C ALA A 474 -39.38 12.29 1.85
N THR A 475 -38.58 11.24 2.00
CA THR A 475 -38.47 10.48 3.26
C THR A 475 -37.05 10.34 3.81
N GLY A 476 -36.02 10.50 2.97
CA GLY A 476 -34.62 10.24 3.33
C GLY A 476 -34.35 8.80 3.78
N ALA A 477 -35.21 7.85 3.40
CA ALA A 477 -35.15 6.45 3.79
C ALA A 477 -34.27 5.63 2.81
N ALA A 478 -33.60 4.59 3.31
CA ALA A 478 -32.88 3.67 2.44
C ALA A 478 -33.87 2.86 1.57
N VAL A 479 -33.74 2.96 0.23
CA VAL A 479 -34.63 2.29 -0.73
C VAL A 479 -34.02 0.99 -1.25
N THR A 480 -34.72 -0.12 -1.04
CA THR A 480 -34.40 -1.42 -1.67
C THR A 480 -35.37 -1.64 -2.82
N VAL A 481 -34.87 -1.70 -4.05
CA VAL A 481 -35.72 -1.90 -5.24
C VAL A 481 -35.87 -3.38 -5.55
N TRP A 482 -37.11 -3.87 -5.62
CA TRP A 482 -37.48 -5.18 -6.13
C TRP A 482 -38.18 -5.01 -7.47
N ARG A 483 -37.56 -5.51 -8.54
CA ARG A 483 -38.21 -5.49 -9.84
C ARG A 483 -39.26 -6.59 -9.91
N ARG A 484 -40.46 -6.25 -10.36
CA ARG A 484 -41.46 -7.26 -10.71
C ARG A 484 -40.89 -8.10 -11.85
N SER A 485 -40.86 -9.42 -11.71
CA SER A 485 -40.58 -10.30 -12.85
C SER A 485 -41.65 -10.04 -13.90
N ALA A 486 -41.28 -9.79 -15.15
CA ALA A 486 -42.22 -9.90 -16.26
C ALA A 486 -42.81 -11.32 -16.18
N GLY A 487 -44.05 -11.42 -15.71
CA GLY A 487 -44.67 -12.69 -15.42
C GLY A 487 -44.87 -13.43 -16.72
N THR A 488 -44.24 -14.59 -16.83
CA THR A 488 -44.64 -15.71 -17.66
C THR A 488 -46.16 -15.73 -17.75
N GLU A 489 -46.68 -15.67 -18.98
CA GLU A 489 -48.09 -15.90 -19.25
C GLU A 489 -48.55 -17.13 -18.46
N ARG A 490 -49.59 -16.92 -17.69
CA ARG A 490 -50.30 -17.97 -16.98
C ARG A 490 -50.79 -18.92 -18.06
N VAL A 491 -50.14 -20.07 -18.23
CA VAL A 491 -50.66 -21.20 -19.02
C VAL A 491 -51.94 -21.62 -18.33
N GLY A 492 -53.04 -21.01 -18.77
CA GLY A 492 -54.39 -21.50 -18.56
C GLY A 492 -54.54 -22.78 -19.36
N ALA A 493 -55.24 -23.73 -18.74
CA ALA A 493 -55.57 -25.02 -19.30
C ALA A 493 -56.01 -24.95 -20.77
N GLU A 494 -55.58 -25.97 -21.52
CA GLU A 494 -56.07 -26.28 -22.85
C GLU A 494 -57.61 -26.21 -22.90
N ALA A 495 -58.12 -25.21 -23.60
CA ALA A 495 -59.36 -25.29 -24.36
C ALA A 495 -59.05 -24.82 -25.78
N VAL A 496 -59.41 -25.69 -26.71
CA VAL A 496 -59.13 -25.72 -28.15
C VAL A 496 -59.57 -24.44 -28.89
N GLY A 497 -58.69 -23.95 -29.77
CA GLY A 497 -59.04 -23.39 -31.09
C GLY A 497 -59.32 -21.88 -31.19
N ALA A 498 -58.36 -21.12 -31.73
CA ALA A 498 -58.56 -20.05 -32.71
C ALA A 498 -57.21 -19.39 -33.10
N GLU A 499 -57.11 -18.97 -34.36
CA GLU A 499 -55.93 -18.44 -35.07
C GLU A 499 -55.28 -17.17 -34.48
N PRO A 500 -54.01 -16.87 -34.82
CA PRO A 500 -53.27 -15.75 -34.24
C PRO A 500 -53.66 -14.42 -34.92
N VAL A 501 -54.28 -13.52 -34.15
CA VAL A 501 -54.40 -12.11 -34.54
C VAL A 501 -53.14 -11.37 -34.10
N SER A 502 -52.51 -10.71 -35.06
CA SER A 502 -51.36 -9.82 -34.93
C SER A 502 -51.53 -8.78 -33.82
N ALA A 503 -50.71 -8.90 -32.77
CA ALA A 503 -50.60 -7.90 -31.71
C ALA A 503 -49.69 -6.76 -32.15
N GLU A 504 -50.27 -5.57 -32.31
CA GLU A 504 -49.56 -4.29 -32.31
C GLU A 504 -48.76 -4.12 -31.01
N PRO A 505 -47.65 -3.36 -31.02
CA PRO A 505 -46.87 -3.13 -29.81
C PRO A 505 -47.66 -2.23 -28.85
N VAL A 506 -48.29 -2.85 -27.84
CA VAL A 506 -48.89 -2.13 -26.71
C VAL A 506 -47.82 -1.25 -26.08
N GLY A 507 -48.06 0.06 -26.13
CA GLY A 507 -47.17 1.09 -25.61
C GLY A 507 -46.77 0.83 -24.16
N ALA A 508 -45.52 1.18 -23.82
CA ALA A 508 -45.00 1.13 -22.47
C ALA A 508 -45.97 1.82 -21.51
N GLU A 509 -46.65 1.04 -20.65
CA GLU A 509 -47.54 1.57 -19.62
C GLU A 509 -46.75 2.55 -18.75
N ALA A 510 -47.13 3.84 -18.81
CA ALA A 510 -46.49 4.89 -18.03
C ALA A 510 -46.68 4.61 -16.53
N GLY A 511 -45.57 4.34 -15.84
CA GLY A 511 -45.55 4.16 -14.39
C GLY A 511 -45.93 5.44 -13.63
N PRO A 512 -46.17 5.35 -12.30
CA PRO A 512 -46.51 6.51 -11.48
C PRO A 512 -45.42 7.59 -11.53
N THR A 513 -45.83 8.86 -11.46
CA THR A 513 -44.91 10.01 -11.48
C THR A 513 -44.25 10.24 -10.11
N ALA A 514 -43.10 10.93 -10.12
CA ALA A 514 -42.35 11.29 -8.90
C ALA A 514 -43.20 12.08 -7.89
N GLN A 515 -44.09 12.94 -8.38
CA GLN A 515 -44.96 13.76 -7.52
C GLN A 515 -46.04 12.92 -6.83
N GLN A 516 -46.65 11.96 -7.54
CA GLN A 516 -47.60 11.01 -6.96
C GLN A 516 -46.94 10.12 -5.88
N MET A 517 -45.67 9.75 -6.08
CA MET A 517 -44.89 9.01 -5.09
C MET A 517 -44.62 9.82 -3.82
N ALA A 518 -44.25 11.10 -3.98
CA ALA A 518 -44.04 12.00 -2.84
C ALA A 518 -45.35 12.23 -2.06
N ASP A 519 -46.48 12.39 -2.74
CA ASP A 519 -47.79 12.57 -2.12
C ASP A 519 -48.23 11.32 -1.35
N ALA A 520 -48.03 10.11 -1.91
CA ALA A 520 -48.39 8.84 -1.28
C ALA A 520 -47.59 8.54 -0.01
N LEU A 521 -46.40 9.13 0.15
CA LEU A 521 -45.54 8.94 1.32
C LEU A 521 -45.75 10.01 2.40
N ARG A 522 -46.55 11.05 2.16
CA ARG A 522 -46.85 12.07 3.17
C ARG A 522 -47.64 11.46 4.33
N GLY A 523 -47.13 11.66 5.55
CA GLY A 523 -47.79 11.20 6.78
C GLY A 523 -47.58 9.70 7.11
N VAL A 524 -46.83 8.96 6.28
CA VAL A 524 -46.56 7.54 6.53
C VAL A 524 -45.48 7.40 7.61
N THR A 525 -45.76 6.57 8.61
CA THR A 525 -44.85 6.27 9.74
C THR A 525 -44.68 4.76 9.88
N GLY A 526 -43.43 4.30 10.04
CA GLY A 526 -43.10 2.88 10.20
C GLY A 526 -41.63 2.57 9.93
N LYS A 527 -41.02 1.66 10.69
CA LYS A 527 -39.60 1.28 10.49
C LYS A 527 -39.32 0.71 9.10
N ARG A 528 -40.27 -0.01 8.50
CA ARG A 528 -40.18 -0.52 7.13
C ARG A 528 -41.49 -0.25 6.42
N VAL A 529 -41.40 0.24 5.20
CA VAL A 529 -42.56 0.51 4.34
C VAL A 529 -42.35 -0.21 3.03
N LEU A 530 -43.32 -1.01 2.62
CA LEU A 530 -43.37 -1.64 1.30
C LEU A 530 -44.20 -0.73 0.39
N VAL A 531 -43.60 -0.28 -0.71
CA VAL A 531 -44.27 0.53 -1.74
C VAL A 531 -44.37 -0.31 -2.99
N VAL A 532 -45.59 -0.61 -3.44
CA VAL A 532 -45.84 -1.39 -4.65
C VAL A 532 -46.48 -0.50 -5.71
N THR A 533 -45.81 -0.38 -6.87
CA THR A 533 -46.37 0.35 -8.01
C THR A 533 -47.07 -0.61 -8.97
N GLY A 534 -48.36 -0.39 -9.23
CA GLY A 534 -49.17 -1.15 -10.19
C GLY A 534 -49.35 -0.45 -11.54
N PRO A 535 -49.97 -1.12 -12.53
CA PRO A 535 -50.36 -0.49 -13.79
C PRO A 535 -51.30 0.71 -13.55
N GLY A 536 -51.19 1.75 -14.38
CA GLY A 536 -52.09 2.92 -14.35
C GLY A 536 -51.90 3.86 -13.15
N SER A 537 -50.66 4.19 -12.76
CA SER A 537 -50.30 5.13 -11.66
C SER A 537 -50.70 4.70 -10.23
N ARG A 538 -51.10 3.44 -10.03
CA ARG A 538 -51.44 2.92 -8.69
C ARG A 538 -50.19 2.80 -7.80
N ILE A 539 -50.26 3.35 -6.59
CA ILE A 539 -49.23 3.25 -5.55
C ILE A 539 -49.87 2.72 -4.27
N ASP A 540 -49.50 1.51 -3.86
CA ASP A 540 -49.91 0.94 -2.58
C ASP A 540 -48.76 1.08 -1.57
N VAL A 541 -48.99 1.82 -0.48
CA VAL A 541 -48.01 2.03 0.60
C VAL A 541 -48.42 1.24 1.84
N ILE A 542 -47.60 0.25 2.20
CA ILE A 542 -47.90 -0.70 3.27
C ILE A 542 -46.83 -0.56 4.37
N PRO A 543 -47.16 0.03 5.53
CA PRO A 543 -46.31 0.00 6.71
C PRO A 543 -46.19 -1.44 7.21
N LEU A 544 -44.96 -1.94 7.33
CA LEU A 544 -44.69 -3.27 7.87
C LEU A 544 -44.46 -3.17 9.38
N ARG A 545 -45.10 -4.05 10.14
CA ARG A 545 -44.74 -4.29 11.55
C ARG A 545 -43.53 -5.22 11.59
N ASP A 546 -42.60 -4.95 12.50
CA ASP A 546 -41.46 -5.85 12.76
C ASP A 546 -41.93 -7.20 13.31
#